data_AF-A0A182IW74-F1
#
_entry.id   AF-A0A182IW74-F1
#
_cell.length_a   1.000
_cell.length_b   1.000
_cell.length_c   1.000
_cell.angle_alpha   90.00
_cell.angle_beta   90.00
_cell.angle_gamma   90.00
#
_symmetry.space_group_name_H-M   'P 1'
#
loop_
_entity.id
_entity.type
_entity.pdbx_description
1 polymer ?
#
loop_
_entity_poly.entity_id
_entity_poly.type
_entity_poly.pdbx_seq_one_letter_code
_entity_poly.pdbx_strand_id
1 'polypeptide(L)'
;LSYYLNRGKGRRRIFRNLLKLMLSKMFAPFDTDLCIDITKPPPPVDDSFPHSKLLEQLRQSDEILVQDFMSSRTLKPSISRKTTEPLASVDITAYRAELCDALKALEELKNSKLVLENLHNSPDENDARCSDEAERTGQVKKALSDQLNALENEERLSALTRKLAVRKKKRAWQKRRNERLKNAKELQRAERALRLEEIVRWESEWKTRLAKEQATREELQAKTLVLADVRRRKARAKRYLSRFEKTIRLHQHRQSASKEKHLMEETCPEEDTGERFRKNVDMLIGEWKSKLAECNREERRLKDELARRSAGNEGRRRENRWRKALFGDAAALINGGRGTTDRYDIIETRWSWDAYTLPASLTEGSTEGVPSEKGYTVPTGWIFPPENPLPEWAIYREPTKIKSEKNIGVSGGGKIAE
;
A
#
# COMPACT_ATOMS: atom_id res chain seq x y z
N LEU A 1 0.14 40.45 -43.20
CA LEU A 1 -0.47 40.49 -41.84
C LEU A 1 -1.59 39.47 -41.59
N SER A 2 -2.30 38.93 -42.61
CA SER A 2 -3.36 37.92 -42.41
C SER A 2 -2.86 36.55 -41.90
N TYR A 3 -1.57 36.23 -42.09
CA TYR A 3 -1.00 34.93 -41.71
C TYR A 3 -0.65 34.78 -40.22
N TYR A 4 -0.55 35.87 -39.45
CA TYR A 4 -0.17 35.84 -38.02
C TYR A 4 -1.37 35.87 -37.05
N LEU A 5 -2.58 36.18 -37.51
CA LEU A 5 -3.78 36.24 -36.67
C LEU A 5 -4.46 34.89 -36.43
N ASN A 6 -4.08 33.82 -37.17
CA ASN A 6 -4.74 32.51 -37.06
C ASN A 6 -4.13 31.55 -36.03
N ARG A 7 -2.94 31.84 -35.46
CA ARG A 7 -2.32 30.98 -34.43
C ARG A 7 -2.90 31.16 -33.01
N GLY A 8 -3.74 32.18 -32.78
CA GLY A 8 -4.36 32.45 -31.48
C GLY A 8 -5.62 31.63 -31.17
N LYS A 9 -6.33 31.13 -32.19
CA LYS A 9 -7.62 30.44 -32.02
C LYS A 9 -7.48 28.97 -31.61
N GLY A 10 -6.43 28.29 -32.07
CA GLY A 10 -6.16 26.88 -31.71
C GLY A 10 -5.81 26.66 -30.23
N ARG A 11 -5.00 27.56 -29.64
CA ARG A 11 -4.59 27.43 -28.23
C ARG A 11 -5.74 27.65 -27.24
N ARG A 12 -6.70 28.53 -27.55
CA ARG A 12 -7.89 28.74 -26.71
C ARG A 12 -8.84 27.54 -26.74
N ARG A 13 -8.90 26.81 -27.87
CA ARG A 13 -9.70 25.56 -27.98
C ARG A 13 -9.11 24.43 -27.15
N ILE A 14 -7.79 24.25 -27.20
CA ILE A 14 -7.08 23.24 -26.41
C ILE A 14 -7.23 23.54 -24.90
N PHE A 15 -7.09 24.80 -24.49
CA PHE A 15 -7.25 25.19 -23.09
C PHE A 15 -8.69 25.02 -22.59
N ARG A 16 -9.71 25.35 -23.40
CA ARG A 16 -11.12 25.08 -23.05
C ARG A 16 -11.43 23.60 -22.94
N ASN A 17 -10.88 22.76 -23.81
CA ASN A 17 -11.11 21.31 -23.75
C ASN A 17 -10.40 20.68 -22.54
N LEU A 18 -9.19 21.13 -22.20
CA LEU A 18 -8.49 20.73 -20.98
C LEU A 18 -9.22 21.19 -19.71
N LEU A 19 -9.77 22.40 -19.71
CA LEU A 19 -10.56 22.91 -18.58
C LEU A 19 -11.88 22.14 -18.43
N LYS A 20 -12.57 21.82 -19.53
CA LYS A 20 -13.75 20.94 -19.51
C LYS A 20 -13.43 19.54 -19.02
N LEU A 21 -12.29 18.96 -19.41
CA LEU A 21 -11.89 17.63 -18.97
C LEU A 21 -11.50 17.61 -17.47
N MET A 22 -10.84 18.67 -16.98
CA MET A 22 -10.54 18.80 -15.55
C MET A 22 -11.79 19.03 -14.72
N LEU A 23 -12.71 19.89 -15.17
CA LEU A 23 -13.99 20.13 -14.47
C LEU A 23 -14.88 18.88 -14.50
N SER A 24 -14.94 18.15 -15.62
CA SER A 24 -15.68 16.89 -15.71
C SER A 24 -15.12 15.77 -14.83
N LYS A 25 -13.82 15.79 -14.52
CA LYS A 25 -13.21 14.82 -13.58
C LYS A 25 -13.30 15.25 -12.12
N MET A 26 -13.35 16.56 -11.85
CA MET A 26 -13.54 17.08 -10.49
C MET A 26 -15.00 17.05 -10.03
N PHE A 27 -15.96 17.03 -10.97
CA PHE A 27 -17.40 16.97 -10.70
C PHE A 27 -18.07 15.71 -11.25
N ALA A 28 -17.29 14.65 -11.51
CA ALA A 28 -17.90 13.34 -11.72
C ALA A 28 -18.67 12.98 -10.43
N PRO A 29 -19.97 12.64 -10.51
CA PRO A 29 -20.72 12.24 -9.33
C PRO A 29 -19.99 11.05 -8.71
N PHE A 30 -19.53 11.23 -7.47
CA PHE A 30 -19.13 10.10 -6.66
C PHE A 30 -20.33 9.17 -6.59
N ASP A 31 -20.15 7.91 -6.99
CA ASP A 31 -21.11 6.84 -6.72
C ASP A 31 -21.33 6.78 -5.20
N THR A 32 -22.38 7.45 -4.75
CA THR A 32 -22.86 7.48 -3.38
C THR A 32 -23.61 6.19 -3.08
N ASP A 33 -22.89 5.07 -3.00
CA ASP A 33 -23.41 3.81 -2.45
C ASP A 33 -22.79 3.47 -1.08
N LEU A 34 -22.03 4.40 -0.49
CA LEU A 34 -21.74 4.37 0.94
C LEU A 34 -22.79 5.20 1.66
N CYS A 35 -23.92 4.56 1.96
CA CYS A 35 -24.91 5.05 2.92
C CYS A 35 -24.26 5.14 4.31
N ILE A 36 -23.59 6.26 4.57
CA ILE A 36 -23.12 6.64 5.89
C ILE A 36 -24.36 7.09 6.66
N ASP A 37 -24.80 6.23 7.57
CA ASP A 37 -25.89 6.49 8.51
C ASP A 37 -25.51 7.67 9.43
N ILE A 38 -25.94 8.88 9.03
CA ILE A 38 -25.66 10.17 9.69
C ILE A 38 -26.32 10.25 11.08
N THR A 39 -27.16 9.28 11.44
CA THR A 39 -27.82 9.25 12.76
C THR A 39 -26.96 8.63 13.86
N LYS A 40 -25.82 8.02 13.51
CA LYS A 40 -24.88 7.48 14.51
C LYS A 40 -23.86 8.54 14.90
N PRO A 41 -23.70 8.83 16.22
CA PRO A 41 -22.63 9.70 16.66
C PRO A 41 -21.28 9.11 16.21
N PRO A 42 -20.31 9.96 15.82
CA PRO A 42 -18.99 9.49 15.45
C PRO A 42 -18.43 8.62 16.60
N PRO A 43 -17.73 7.51 16.28
CA PRO A 43 -17.11 6.70 17.31
C PRO A 43 -16.22 7.60 18.18
N PRO A 44 -16.20 7.41 19.50
CA PRO A 44 -15.36 8.19 20.40
C PRO A 44 -13.92 8.09 19.89
N VAL A 45 -13.31 9.24 19.64
CA VAL A 45 -11.91 9.33 19.26
C VAL A 45 -11.12 8.72 20.40
N ASP A 46 -10.40 7.64 20.11
CA ASP A 46 -9.57 6.96 21.07
C ASP A 46 -8.34 7.83 21.36
N ASP A 47 -8.45 8.71 22.35
CA ASP A 47 -7.38 9.56 22.88
C ASP A 47 -6.25 8.75 23.57
N SER A 48 -6.31 7.42 23.50
CA SER A 48 -5.29 6.48 23.99
C SER A 48 -4.02 6.43 23.13
N PHE A 49 -3.92 7.21 22.06
CA PHE A 49 -2.67 7.35 21.30
C PHE A 49 -1.68 8.22 22.09
N PRO A 50 -0.41 7.81 22.26
CA PRO A 50 0.58 8.50 23.09
C PRO A 50 1.16 9.73 22.37
N HIS A 51 0.30 10.67 21.96
CA HIS A 51 0.70 11.80 21.13
C HIS A 51 0.97 13.09 21.89
N SER A 52 0.46 13.28 23.11
CA SER A 52 0.72 14.52 23.85
C SER A 52 2.21 14.68 24.18
N LYS A 53 2.87 13.62 24.65
CA LYS A 53 4.31 13.64 24.95
C LYS A 53 5.18 13.83 23.70
N LEU A 54 4.83 13.20 22.58
CA LEU A 54 5.57 13.34 21.32
C LEU A 54 5.40 14.75 20.71
N LEU A 55 4.19 15.32 20.79
CA LEU A 55 3.93 16.68 20.33
C LEU A 55 4.64 17.71 21.21
N GLU A 56 4.70 17.49 22.53
CA GLU A 56 5.43 18.34 23.46
C GLU A 56 6.94 18.26 23.23
N GLN A 57 7.48 17.06 22.97
CA GLN A 57 8.88 16.87 22.57
C GLN A 57 9.21 17.59 21.25
N LEU A 58 8.31 17.52 20.27
CA LEU A 58 8.48 18.23 19.00
C LEU A 58 8.48 19.75 19.22
N ARG A 59 7.53 20.26 20.02
CA ARG A 59 7.44 21.68 20.39
C ARG A 59 8.72 22.18 21.06
N GLN A 60 9.26 21.43 22.02
CA GLN A 60 10.51 21.76 22.70
C GLN A 60 11.71 21.76 21.74
N SER A 61 11.76 20.79 20.82
CA SER A 61 12.85 20.73 19.81
C SER A 61 12.82 21.91 18.84
N ASP A 62 11.62 22.31 18.40
CA ASP A 62 11.45 23.48 17.53
C ASP A 62 11.80 24.78 18.27
N GLU A 63 11.45 24.91 19.53
CA GLU A 63 11.78 26.08 20.36
C GLU A 63 13.30 26.25 20.54
N ILE A 64 14.03 25.14 20.78
CA ILE A 64 15.49 25.14 20.86
C ILE A 64 16.10 25.56 19.52
N LEU A 65 15.63 25.00 18.40
CA LEU A 65 16.13 25.35 17.06
C LEU A 65 15.89 26.82 16.72
N VAL A 66 14.73 27.37 17.11
CA VAL A 66 14.42 28.79 16.92
C VAL A 66 15.31 29.66 17.81
N GLN A 67 15.55 29.29 19.07
CA GLN A 67 16.46 30.02 19.94
C GLN A 67 17.90 29.99 19.43
N ASP A 68 18.41 28.84 18.97
CA ASP A 68 19.73 28.71 18.36
C ASP A 68 19.85 29.56 17.09
N PHE A 69 18.82 29.57 16.25
CA PHE A 69 18.78 30.40 15.06
C PHE A 69 18.79 31.91 15.38
N MET A 70 18.08 32.31 16.44
CA MET A 70 18.05 33.71 16.89
C MET A 70 19.38 34.13 17.52
N SER A 71 19.98 33.24 18.32
CA SER A 71 21.26 33.49 19.02
C SER A 71 22.46 33.47 18.07
N SER A 72 22.43 32.63 17.04
CA SER A 72 23.46 32.63 15.99
C SER A 72 23.40 33.87 15.08
N ARG A 73 22.29 34.62 15.08
CA ARG A 73 22.16 35.89 14.33
C ARG A 73 22.69 37.10 15.10
N THR A 74 22.68 37.10 16.43
CA THR A 74 23.16 38.22 17.24
C THR A 74 24.70 38.27 17.31
N LEU A 75 25.36 37.14 17.10
CA LEU A 75 26.82 37.01 17.00
C LEU A 75 27.34 37.14 15.55
N LYS A 76 26.78 38.06 14.76
CA LYS A 76 27.50 38.45 13.54
C LYS A 76 28.69 39.32 13.97
N PRO A 77 29.94 38.89 13.78
CA PRO A 77 31.04 39.84 13.82
C PRO A 77 30.68 40.95 12.85
N SER A 78 30.84 42.19 13.29
CA SER A 78 30.84 43.37 12.47
C SER A 78 31.83 43.12 11.32
N ILE A 79 31.35 42.52 10.23
CA ILE A 79 32.07 42.48 8.97
C ILE A 79 32.02 43.93 8.54
N SER A 80 33.04 44.67 8.94
CA SER A 80 33.44 45.95 8.37
C SER A 80 33.41 45.77 6.87
N ARG A 81 32.25 46.13 6.29
CA ARG A 81 32.07 46.28 4.87
C ARG A 81 32.96 47.45 4.55
N LYS A 82 34.19 47.19 4.13
CA LYS A 82 34.97 48.17 3.38
C LYS A 82 34.06 48.58 2.24
N THR A 83 33.46 49.76 2.39
CA THR A 83 32.61 50.41 1.40
C THR A 83 33.52 50.72 0.24
N THR A 84 33.73 49.71 -0.61
CA THR A 84 34.34 49.92 -1.91
C THR A 84 33.27 50.70 -2.64
N GLU A 85 33.54 51.97 -2.94
CA GLU A 85 32.59 52.80 -3.64
C GLU A 85 32.06 52.02 -4.86
N PRO A 86 30.74 51.94 -5.03
CA PRO A 86 30.17 51.15 -6.10
C PRO A 86 30.57 51.81 -7.42
N LEU A 87 31.57 51.24 -8.11
CA LEU A 87 31.84 51.56 -9.51
C LEU A 87 30.49 51.65 -10.22
N ALA A 88 30.24 52.79 -10.86
CA ALA A 88 28.99 53.15 -11.50
C ALA A 88 28.36 51.91 -12.16
N SER A 89 27.24 51.46 -11.61
CA SER A 89 26.78 50.11 -11.85
C SER A 89 26.30 49.98 -13.31
N VAL A 90 27.10 49.35 -14.17
CA VAL A 90 26.76 49.17 -15.60
C VAL A 90 25.49 48.35 -15.76
N ASP A 91 24.38 48.94 -16.19
CA ASP A 91 23.15 48.20 -16.47
C ASP A 91 23.23 47.48 -17.82
N ILE A 92 22.91 46.18 -17.84
CA ILE A 92 22.95 45.35 -19.05
C ILE A 92 21.88 45.82 -20.05
N THR A 93 20.72 46.27 -19.57
CA THR A 93 19.64 46.74 -20.43
C THR A 93 19.97 48.08 -21.08
N ALA A 94 20.50 49.04 -20.31
CA ALA A 94 21.00 50.30 -20.84
C ALA A 94 22.13 50.10 -21.87
N TYR A 95 23.15 49.29 -21.54
CA TYR A 95 24.25 48.99 -22.47
C TYR A 95 23.77 48.38 -23.79
N ARG A 96 22.75 47.51 -23.72
CA ARG A 96 22.13 46.93 -24.92
C ARG A 96 21.39 47.97 -25.76
N ALA A 97 20.70 48.92 -25.13
CA ALA A 97 19.99 49.99 -25.83
C ALA A 97 20.98 50.91 -26.56
N GLU A 98 22.06 51.33 -25.87
CA GLU A 98 23.13 52.13 -26.46
C GLU A 98 23.80 51.43 -27.65
N LEU A 99 24.06 50.13 -27.55
CA LEU A 99 24.57 49.34 -28.67
C LEU A 99 23.58 49.33 -29.86
N CYS A 100 22.28 49.21 -29.59
CA CYS A 100 21.26 49.28 -30.63
C CYS A 100 21.19 50.67 -31.28
N ASP A 101 21.38 51.74 -30.54
CA ASP A 101 21.37 53.10 -31.08
C ASP A 101 22.63 53.39 -31.91
N ALA A 102 23.80 52.90 -31.49
CA ALA A 102 25.02 52.94 -32.30
C ALA A 102 24.86 52.16 -33.62
N LEU A 103 24.18 51.00 -33.59
CA LEU A 103 23.87 50.24 -34.81
C LEU A 103 22.95 51.02 -35.77
N LYS A 104 21.96 51.75 -35.26
CA LYS A 104 21.10 52.62 -36.09
C LYS A 104 21.88 53.79 -36.69
N ALA A 105 22.71 54.47 -35.90
CA ALA A 105 23.56 55.55 -36.39
C ALA A 105 24.54 55.06 -37.48
N LEU A 106 25.03 53.81 -37.37
CA LEU A 106 25.83 53.18 -38.42
C LEU A 106 25.01 52.92 -39.70
N GLU A 107 23.75 52.48 -39.59
CA GLU A 107 22.85 52.34 -40.73
C GLU A 107 22.55 53.69 -41.40
N GLU A 108 22.31 54.73 -40.60
CA GLU A 108 22.13 56.11 -41.09
C GLU A 108 23.37 56.61 -41.83
N LEU A 109 24.57 56.37 -41.29
CA LEU A 109 25.83 56.74 -41.95
C LEU A 109 26.03 56.03 -43.29
N LYS A 110 25.64 54.75 -43.38
CA LYS A 110 25.67 54.01 -44.65
C LYS A 110 24.69 54.60 -45.67
N ASN A 111 23.50 54.99 -45.24
CA ASN A 111 22.51 55.62 -46.10
C ASN A 111 22.98 57.01 -46.57
N SER A 112 23.51 57.83 -45.66
CA SER A 112 24.15 59.11 -45.98
C SER A 112 25.23 58.98 -47.05
N LYS A 113 26.10 57.96 -46.91
CA LYS A 113 27.16 57.71 -47.88
C LYS A 113 26.60 57.46 -49.28
N LEU A 114 25.55 56.64 -49.40
CA LEU A 114 24.88 56.39 -50.69
C LEU A 114 24.25 57.66 -51.26
N VAL A 115 23.64 58.50 -50.42
CA VAL A 115 23.06 59.79 -50.86
C VAL A 115 24.15 60.72 -51.39
N LEU A 116 25.28 60.84 -50.69
CA LEU A 116 26.42 61.65 -51.13
C LEU A 116 27.01 61.13 -52.46
N GLU A 117 27.16 59.81 -52.62
CA GLU A 117 27.61 59.20 -53.88
C GLU A 117 26.65 59.52 -55.03
N ASN A 118 25.34 59.47 -54.80
CA ASN A 118 24.34 59.82 -55.81
C ASN A 118 24.35 61.31 -56.17
N LEU A 119 24.49 62.20 -55.17
CA LEU A 119 24.61 63.64 -55.40
C LEU A 119 25.89 63.99 -56.16
N HIS A 120 27.00 63.32 -55.86
CA HIS A 120 28.26 63.51 -56.58
C HIS A 120 28.18 63.12 -58.06
N ASN A 121 27.40 62.08 -58.38
CA ASN A 121 27.21 61.61 -59.75
C ASN A 121 26.13 62.40 -60.53
N SER A 122 25.42 63.33 -59.88
CA SER A 122 24.36 64.14 -60.50
C SER A 122 24.96 65.45 -61.02
N PRO A 123 24.80 65.79 -62.31
CA PRO A 123 25.40 66.98 -62.94
C PRO A 123 24.70 68.32 -62.61
N ASP A 124 23.73 68.34 -61.70
CA ASP A 124 22.99 69.56 -61.31
C ASP A 124 23.79 70.39 -60.29
N GLU A 125 23.76 71.73 -60.44
CA GLU A 125 24.32 72.74 -59.52
C GLU A 125 23.64 72.68 -58.13
N ASN A 126 23.98 71.68 -57.32
CA ASN A 126 23.41 71.49 -55.99
C ASN A 126 24.49 71.47 -54.90
N ASP A 127 25.48 72.37 -55.04
CA ASP A 127 26.58 72.54 -54.08
C ASP A 127 26.07 72.74 -52.64
N ALA A 128 24.96 73.47 -52.47
CA ALA A 128 24.34 73.67 -51.16
C ALA A 128 23.82 72.36 -50.56
N ARG A 129 23.08 71.53 -51.32
CA ARG A 129 22.54 70.25 -50.81
C ARG A 129 23.64 69.23 -50.55
N CYS A 130 24.71 69.25 -51.35
CA CYS A 130 25.89 68.42 -51.13
C CYS A 130 26.61 68.82 -49.83
N SER A 131 26.78 70.13 -49.60
CA SER A 131 27.35 70.67 -48.36
C SER A 131 26.51 70.30 -47.12
N ASP A 132 25.18 70.46 -47.18
CA ASP A 132 24.28 70.16 -46.08
C ASP A 132 24.31 68.66 -45.70
N GLU A 133 24.26 67.76 -46.69
CA GLU A 133 24.31 66.32 -46.45
C GLU A 133 25.70 65.88 -45.96
N ALA A 134 26.78 66.53 -46.41
CA ALA A 134 28.13 66.29 -45.93
C ALA A 134 28.27 66.70 -44.45
N GLU A 135 27.71 67.86 -44.07
CA GLU A 135 27.67 68.30 -42.68
C GLU A 135 26.88 67.33 -41.80
N ARG A 136 25.67 66.96 -42.22
CA ARG A 136 24.81 65.98 -41.52
C ARG A 136 25.54 64.64 -41.34
N THR A 137 26.20 64.16 -42.38
CA THR A 137 27.02 62.93 -42.35
C THR A 137 28.16 63.07 -41.35
N GLY A 138 28.82 64.23 -41.31
CA GLY A 138 29.85 64.56 -40.32
C GLY A 138 29.32 64.53 -38.88
N GLN A 139 28.14 65.09 -38.64
CA GLN A 139 27.48 65.07 -37.33
C GLN A 139 27.12 63.64 -36.89
N VAL A 140 26.52 62.82 -37.76
CA VAL A 140 26.21 61.40 -37.47
C VAL A 140 27.49 60.60 -37.21
N LYS A 141 28.54 60.82 -38.00
CA LYS A 141 29.84 60.17 -37.80
C LYS A 141 30.44 60.52 -36.44
N LYS A 142 30.39 61.79 -36.05
CA LYS A 142 30.89 62.25 -34.74
C LYS A 142 30.08 61.62 -33.60
N ALA A 143 28.75 61.67 -33.67
CA ALA A 143 27.87 61.06 -32.67
C ALA A 143 28.11 59.55 -32.52
N LEU A 144 28.27 58.83 -33.65
CA LEU A 144 28.61 57.41 -33.64
C LEU A 144 29.98 57.15 -33.00
N SER A 145 30.99 57.96 -33.32
CA SER A 145 32.32 57.85 -32.72
C SER A 145 32.28 58.06 -31.21
N ASP A 146 31.53 59.06 -30.74
CA ASP A 146 31.38 59.35 -29.31
C ASP A 146 30.66 58.20 -28.59
N GLN A 147 29.61 57.62 -29.20
CA GLN A 147 28.91 56.45 -28.68
C GLN A 147 29.81 55.21 -28.61
N LEU A 148 30.60 54.94 -29.65
CA LEU A 148 31.52 53.80 -29.69
C LEU A 148 32.62 53.94 -28.63
N ASN A 149 33.22 55.13 -28.49
CA ASN A 149 34.21 55.41 -27.45
C ASN A 149 33.64 55.20 -26.04
N ALA A 150 32.39 55.60 -25.81
CA ALA A 150 31.71 55.39 -24.52
C ALA A 150 31.36 53.91 -24.24
N LEU A 151 31.15 53.10 -25.30
CA LEU A 151 30.92 51.66 -25.20
C LEU A 151 32.23 50.87 -25.05
N GLU A 152 33.33 51.34 -25.66
CA GLU A 152 34.64 50.69 -25.65
C GLU A 152 35.45 50.93 -24.37
N ASN A 153 34.93 51.73 -23.44
CA ASN A 153 35.53 51.91 -22.11
C ASN A 153 35.80 50.54 -21.43
N GLU A 154 37.09 50.23 -21.22
CA GLU A 154 37.58 48.94 -20.73
C GLU A 154 37.00 48.59 -19.35
N GLU A 155 36.88 49.58 -18.46
CA GLU A 155 36.31 49.38 -17.13
C GLU A 155 34.83 48.97 -17.23
N ARG A 156 34.10 49.61 -18.15
CA ARG A 156 32.68 49.33 -18.43
C ARG A 156 32.49 47.94 -19.01
N LEU A 157 33.31 47.54 -19.97
CA LEU A 157 33.33 46.19 -20.56
C LEU A 157 33.69 45.12 -19.52
N SER A 158 34.69 45.36 -18.67
CA SER A 158 35.07 44.45 -17.59
C SER A 158 33.94 44.28 -16.55
N ALA A 159 33.19 45.35 -16.26
CA ALA A 159 32.03 45.28 -15.37
C ALA A 159 30.87 44.51 -16.02
N LEU A 160 30.61 44.76 -17.31
CA LEU A 160 29.56 44.07 -18.06
C LEU A 160 29.85 42.57 -18.18
N THR A 161 31.06 42.18 -18.57
CA THR A 161 31.49 40.77 -18.68
C THR A 161 31.36 40.03 -17.35
N ARG A 162 31.77 40.65 -16.23
CA ARG A 162 31.55 40.12 -14.88
C ARG A 162 30.06 39.91 -14.59
N LYS A 163 29.19 40.89 -14.88
CA LYS A 163 27.73 40.77 -14.68
C LYS A 163 27.13 39.65 -15.54
N LEU A 164 27.55 39.53 -16.80
CA LEU A 164 27.10 38.47 -17.70
C LEU A 164 27.54 37.08 -17.21
N ALA A 165 28.78 36.94 -16.72
CA ALA A 165 29.28 35.71 -16.12
C ALA A 165 28.45 35.31 -14.90
N VAL A 166 28.13 36.25 -14.01
CA VAL A 166 27.25 36.01 -12.85
C VAL A 166 25.86 35.56 -13.30
N ARG A 167 25.27 36.22 -14.31
CA ARG A 167 23.94 35.86 -14.84
C ARG A 167 23.94 34.48 -15.49
N LYS A 168 25.01 34.12 -16.21
CA LYS A 168 25.21 32.78 -16.80
C LYS A 168 25.31 31.71 -15.70
N LYS A 169 26.13 31.95 -14.67
CA LYS A 169 26.22 31.06 -13.49
C LYS A 169 24.86 30.89 -12.81
N LYS A 170 24.11 31.98 -12.59
CA LYS A 170 22.76 31.95 -12.00
C LYS A 170 21.78 31.12 -12.84
N ARG A 171 21.74 31.32 -14.15
CA ARG A 171 20.87 30.53 -15.06
C ARG A 171 21.25 29.05 -15.05
N ALA A 172 22.54 28.73 -15.08
CA ALA A 172 23.02 27.35 -15.02
C ALA A 172 22.63 26.66 -13.70
N TRP A 173 22.77 27.37 -12.58
CA TRP A 173 22.33 26.88 -11.28
C TRP A 173 20.81 26.67 -11.22
N GLN A 174 20.02 27.63 -11.71
CA GLN A 174 18.57 27.51 -11.78
C GLN A 174 18.14 26.31 -12.64
N LYS A 175 18.80 26.07 -13.77
CA LYS A 175 18.56 24.90 -14.62
C LYS A 175 18.78 23.60 -13.85
N ARG A 176 19.95 23.44 -13.20
CA ARG A 176 20.28 22.27 -12.37
C ARG A 176 19.29 22.07 -11.23
N ARG A 177 18.90 23.15 -10.53
CA ARG A 177 17.91 23.09 -9.44
C ARG A 177 16.54 22.61 -9.95
N ASN A 178 16.07 23.16 -11.06
CA ASN A 178 14.78 22.78 -11.64
C ASN A 178 14.78 21.32 -12.11
N GLU A 179 15.89 20.85 -12.68
CA GLU A 179 16.08 19.47 -13.08
C GLU A 179 16.05 18.52 -11.88
N ARG A 180 16.78 18.82 -10.79
CA ARG A 180 16.69 18.06 -9.54
C ARG A 180 15.26 17.99 -8.99
N LEU A 181 14.55 19.13 -9.00
CA LEU A 181 13.16 19.18 -8.54
C LEU A 181 12.22 18.37 -9.43
N LYS A 182 12.46 18.36 -10.74
CA LYS A 182 11.69 17.54 -11.69
C LYS A 182 11.94 16.05 -11.42
N ASN A 183 13.19 15.63 -11.31
CA ASN A 183 13.55 14.24 -11.04
C ASN A 183 12.99 13.77 -9.68
N ALA A 184 13.07 14.60 -8.64
CA ALA A 184 12.49 14.27 -7.32
C ALA A 184 10.96 14.08 -7.39
N LYS A 185 10.24 14.91 -8.17
CA LYS A 185 8.80 14.74 -8.39
C LYS A 185 8.48 13.48 -9.19
N GLU A 186 9.30 13.14 -10.17
CA GLU A 186 9.13 11.91 -10.96
C GLU A 186 9.37 10.66 -10.11
N LEU A 187 10.43 10.65 -9.29
CA LEU A 187 10.69 9.58 -8.34
C LEU A 187 9.53 9.40 -7.35
N GLN A 188 9.03 10.50 -6.78
CA GLN A 188 7.89 10.45 -5.85
C GLN A 188 6.63 9.92 -6.53
N ARG A 189 6.39 10.21 -7.81
CA ARG A 189 5.26 9.65 -8.56
C ARG A 189 5.44 8.15 -8.81
N ALA A 190 6.64 7.72 -9.17
CA ALA A 190 6.96 6.31 -9.36
C ALA A 190 6.76 5.51 -8.06
N GLU A 191 7.26 6.01 -6.92
CA GLU A 191 7.05 5.39 -5.61
C GLU A 191 5.56 5.31 -5.25
N ARG A 192 4.78 6.37 -5.52
CA ARG A 192 3.32 6.34 -5.31
C ARG A 192 2.64 5.30 -6.20
N ALA A 193 3.06 5.17 -7.46
CA ALA A 193 2.51 4.18 -8.37
C ALA A 193 2.77 2.76 -7.86
N LEU A 194 4.00 2.44 -7.43
CA LEU A 194 4.34 1.14 -6.86
C LEU A 194 3.52 0.82 -5.60
N ARG A 195 3.32 1.80 -4.70
CA ARG A 195 2.47 1.61 -3.52
C ARG A 195 1.01 1.36 -3.89
N LEU A 196 0.48 2.04 -4.91
CA LEU A 196 -0.88 1.82 -5.37
C LEU A 196 -1.03 0.41 -5.97
N GLU A 197 -0.06 -0.06 -6.73
CA GLU A 197 -0.03 -1.43 -7.25
C GLU A 197 -0.01 -2.46 -6.11
N GLU A 198 0.78 -2.23 -5.07
CA GLU A 198 0.80 -3.09 -3.88
C GLU A 198 -0.55 -3.11 -3.15
N ILE A 199 -1.19 -1.95 -2.98
CA ILE A 199 -2.53 -1.85 -2.39
C ILE A 199 -3.54 -2.63 -3.23
N VAL A 200 -3.55 -2.44 -4.55
CA VAL A 200 -4.46 -3.17 -5.46
C VAL A 200 -4.24 -4.68 -5.38
N ARG A 201 -2.97 -5.13 -5.31
CA ARG A 201 -2.64 -6.54 -5.10
C ARG A 201 -3.21 -7.04 -3.78
N TRP A 202 -2.99 -6.32 -2.68
CA TRP A 202 -3.53 -6.69 -1.37
C TRP A 202 -5.06 -6.74 -1.35
N GLU A 203 -5.73 -5.78 -1.98
CA GLU A 203 -7.19 -5.78 -2.12
C GLU A 203 -7.68 -7.01 -2.89
N SER A 204 -7.00 -7.37 -3.98
CA SER A 204 -7.34 -8.55 -4.78
C SER A 204 -7.16 -9.86 -4.00
N GLU A 205 -6.07 -9.97 -3.23
CA GLU A 205 -5.82 -11.11 -2.35
C GLU A 205 -6.88 -11.21 -1.26
N TRP A 206 -7.24 -10.08 -0.64
CA TRP A 206 -8.27 -10.03 0.40
C TRP A 206 -9.65 -10.42 -0.14
N LYS A 207 -10.04 -9.89 -1.31
CA LYS A 207 -11.28 -10.29 -1.99
C LYS A 207 -11.31 -11.79 -2.27
N THR A 208 -10.18 -12.34 -2.73
CA THR A 208 -10.05 -13.78 -3.01
C THR A 208 -10.17 -14.61 -1.73
N ARG A 209 -9.55 -14.17 -0.61
CA ARG A 209 -9.67 -14.83 0.69
C ARG A 209 -11.11 -14.79 1.21
N LEU A 210 -11.77 -13.64 1.11
CA LEU A 210 -13.16 -13.47 1.54
C LEU A 210 -14.11 -14.34 0.73
N ALA A 211 -13.95 -14.39 -0.60
CA ALA A 211 -14.74 -15.25 -1.47
C ALA A 211 -14.56 -16.74 -1.12
N LYS A 212 -13.32 -17.18 -0.84
CA LYS A 212 -13.05 -18.55 -0.37
C LYS A 212 -13.74 -18.81 0.97
N GLU A 213 -13.65 -17.89 1.92
CA GLU A 213 -14.30 -18.03 3.22
C GLU A 213 -15.83 -18.10 3.09
N GLN A 214 -16.43 -17.24 2.26
CA GLN A 214 -17.86 -17.29 1.95
C GLN A 214 -18.26 -18.62 1.35
N ALA A 215 -17.55 -19.10 0.32
CA ALA A 215 -17.81 -20.40 -0.28
C ALA A 215 -17.70 -21.55 0.75
N THR A 216 -16.73 -21.49 1.66
CA THR A 216 -16.63 -22.51 2.73
C THR A 216 -17.78 -22.42 3.73
N ARG A 217 -18.28 -21.21 4.06
CA ARG A 217 -19.46 -21.03 4.91
C ARG A 217 -20.72 -21.56 4.25
N GLU A 218 -20.91 -21.27 2.96
CA GLU A 218 -22.03 -21.77 2.18
C GLU A 218 -22.00 -23.31 2.08
N GLU A 219 -20.84 -23.92 1.85
CA GLU A 219 -20.69 -25.38 1.84
C GLU A 219 -21.06 -25.99 3.22
N LEU A 220 -20.65 -25.35 4.31
CA LEU A 220 -21.01 -25.78 5.67
C LEU A 220 -22.51 -25.64 5.95
N GLN A 221 -23.12 -24.54 5.50
CA GLN A 221 -24.57 -24.34 5.60
C GLN A 221 -25.33 -25.39 4.79
N ALA A 222 -24.92 -25.66 3.55
CA ALA A 222 -25.51 -26.70 2.71
C ALA A 222 -25.43 -28.08 3.38
N LYS A 223 -24.27 -28.45 3.93
CA LYS A 223 -24.10 -29.70 4.70
C LYS A 223 -25.00 -29.77 5.93
N THR A 224 -25.22 -28.64 6.62
CA THR A 224 -26.12 -28.55 7.77
C THR A 224 -27.58 -28.76 7.36
N LEU A 225 -28.00 -28.23 6.21
CA LEU A 225 -29.34 -28.46 5.65
C LEU A 225 -29.54 -29.93 5.28
N VAL A 226 -28.55 -30.57 4.64
CA VAL A 226 -28.60 -32.01 4.33
C VAL A 226 -28.71 -32.84 5.62
N LEU A 227 -27.94 -32.51 6.65
CA LEU A 227 -28.03 -33.18 7.96
C LEU A 227 -29.44 -33.05 8.58
N ALA A 228 -30.08 -31.88 8.44
CA ALA A 228 -31.46 -31.69 8.90
C ALA A 228 -32.45 -32.57 8.13
N ASP A 229 -32.28 -32.72 6.82
CA ASP A 229 -33.09 -33.64 6.02
C ASP A 229 -32.89 -35.11 6.41
N VAL A 230 -31.63 -35.55 6.60
CA VAL A 230 -31.31 -36.91 7.08
C VAL A 230 -32.02 -37.20 8.41
N ARG A 231 -32.05 -36.23 9.34
CA ARG A 231 -32.79 -36.36 10.61
C ARG A 231 -34.29 -36.50 10.40
N ARG A 232 -34.88 -35.78 9.44
CA ARG A 232 -36.30 -35.93 9.07
C ARG A 232 -36.58 -37.31 8.47
N ARG A 233 -35.73 -37.78 7.53
CA ARG A 233 -35.82 -39.14 6.94
C ARG A 233 -35.71 -40.22 8.02
N LYS A 234 -34.74 -40.09 8.93
CA LYS A 234 -34.57 -40.97 10.09
C LYS A 234 -35.81 -41.01 11.00
N ALA A 235 -36.36 -39.85 11.34
CA ALA A 235 -37.58 -39.76 12.14
C ALA A 235 -38.78 -40.41 11.43
N ARG A 236 -38.90 -40.22 10.11
CA ARG A 236 -39.95 -40.85 9.30
C ARG A 236 -39.81 -42.38 9.30
N ALA A 237 -38.61 -42.92 9.09
CA ALA A 237 -38.36 -44.36 9.14
C ALA A 237 -38.75 -44.97 10.50
N LYS A 238 -38.39 -44.30 11.61
CA LYS A 238 -38.81 -44.72 12.95
C LYS A 238 -40.33 -44.76 13.11
N ARG A 239 -41.04 -43.73 12.61
CA ARG A 239 -42.52 -43.70 12.67
C ARG A 239 -43.15 -44.86 11.88
N TYR A 240 -42.62 -45.22 10.71
CA TYR A 240 -43.12 -46.36 9.94
C TYR A 240 -42.86 -47.69 10.65
N LEU A 241 -41.67 -47.89 11.22
CA LEU A 241 -41.38 -49.08 12.02
C LEU A 241 -42.36 -49.24 13.20
N SER A 242 -42.59 -48.16 13.96
CA SER A 242 -43.58 -48.18 15.04
C SER A 242 -45.03 -48.42 14.55
N ARG A 243 -45.37 -48.02 13.31
CA ARG A 243 -46.67 -48.35 12.72
C ARG A 243 -46.77 -49.84 12.39
N PHE A 244 -45.75 -50.45 11.79
CA PHE A 244 -45.75 -51.89 11.51
C PHE A 244 -45.83 -52.71 12.79
N GLU A 245 -45.11 -52.34 13.85
CA GLU A 245 -45.22 -52.99 15.16
C GLU A 245 -46.66 -52.94 15.72
N LYS A 246 -47.33 -51.79 15.59
CA LYS A 246 -48.74 -51.65 15.98
C LYS A 246 -49.66 -52.51 15.10
N THR A 247 -49.44 -52.57 13.78
CA THR A 247 -50.23 -53.41 12.87
C THR A 247 -50.06 -54.89 13.21
N ILE A 248 -48.84 -55.34 13.53
CA ILE A 248 -48.59 -56.72 14.01
C ILE A 248 -49.37 -57.00 15.29
N ARG A 249 -49.30 -56.12 16.29
CA ARG A 249 -50.04 -56.27 17.56
C ARG A 249 -51.56 -56.30 17.34
N LEU A 250 -52.09 -55.43 16.48
CA LEU A 250 -53.51 -55.40 16.13
C LEU A 250 -53.94 -56.68 15.42
N HIS A 251 -53.12 -57.20 14.51
CA HIS A 251 -53.39 -58.45 13.82
C HIS A 251 -53.37 -59.64 14.79
N GLN A 252 -52.38 -59.70 15.70
CA GLN A 252 -52.31 -60.71 16.76
C GLN A 252 -53.55 -60.65 17.68
N HIS A 253 -53.96 -59.46 18.11
CA HIS A 253 -55.16 -59.28 18.93
C HIS A 253 -56.43 -59.76 18.20
N ARG A 254 -56.57 -59.45 16.90
CA ARG A 254 -57.70 -59.94 16.09
C ARG A 254 -57.70 -61.46 15.95
N GLN A 255 -56.53 -62.07 15.73
CA GLN A 255 -56.40 -63.53 15.70
C GLN A 255 -56.77 -64.16 17.05
N SER A 256 -56.31 -63.60 18.18
CA SER A 256 -56.66 -64.11 19.51
C SER A 256 -58.17 -63.99 19.79
N ALA A 257 -58.79 -62.84 19.44
CA ALA A 257 -60.23 -62.64 19.61
C ALA A 257 -61.08 -63.51 18.67
N SER A 258 -60.59 -63.82 17.46
CA SER A 258 -61.22 -64.76 16.53
C SER A 258 -61.14 -66.19 17.06
N LYS A 259 -59.97 -66.62 17.56
CA LYS A 259 -59.80 -67.93 18.21
C LYS A 259 -60.72 -68.14 19.40
N GLU A 260 -60.97 -67.09 20.19
CA GLU A 260 -61.93 -67.13 21.31
C GLU A 260 -63.39 -67.26 20.84
N LYS A 261 -63.74 -66.71 19.67
CA LYS A 261 -65.09 -66.82 19.07
C LYS A 261 -65.32 -68.10 18.26
N HIS A 262 -64.30 -68.65 17.60
CA HIS A 262 -64.39 -69.82 16.73
C HIS A 262 -64.29 -71.17 17.46
N LEU A 263 -64.27 -71.19 18.80
CA LEU A 263 -64.43 -72.42 19.60
C LEU A 263 -65.81 -73.08 19.44
N MET A 264 -66.70 -72.53 18.60
CA MET A 264 -68.07 -73.02 18.34
C MET A 264 -68.36 -73.43 16.90
N GLU A 265 -67.48 -73.19 15.92
CA GLU A 265 -67.77 -73.62 14.54
C GLU A 265 -66.49 -73.96 13.78
N GLU A 266 -66.40 -75.23 13.40
CA GLU A 266 -65.25 -75.91 12.81
C GLU A 266 -65.07 -75.50 11.33
N THR A 267 -63.82 -75.52 10.87
CA THR A 267 -63.36 -75.32 9.47
C THR A 267 -63.34 -73.88 8.91
N CYS A 268 -62.19 -73.19 9.04
CA CYS A 268 -61.79 -72.17 8.07
C CYS A 268 -60.26 -72.11 7.84
N PRO A 269 -59.79 -71.90 6.58
CA PRO A 269 -58.38 -71.91 6.20
C PRO A 269 -57.69 -70.55 6.50
N GLU A 270 -57.80 -70.05 7.73
CA GLU A 270 -57.26 -68.73 8.10
C GLU A 270 -55.73 -68.73 8.35
N GLU A 271 -55.13 -69.86 8.73
CA GLU A 271 -53.70 -69.91 9.10
C GLU A 271 -52.77 -69.48 7.97
N ASP A 272 -53.08 -69.88 6.74
CA ASP A 272 -52.26 -69.60 5.55
C ASP A 272 -52.27 -68.11 5.17
N THR A 273 -53.33 -67.37 5.55
CA THR A 273 -53.46 -65.92 5.31
C THR A 273 -52.67 -65.09 6.34
N GLY A 274 -52.65 -65.54 7.60
CA GLY A 274 -51.91 -64.89 8.69
C GLY A 274 -50.39 -64.97 8.51
N GLU A 275 -49.90 -66.11 8.03
CA GLU A 275 -48.48 -66.28 7.71
C GLU A 275 -48.03 -65.38 6.56
N ARG A 276 -48.82 -65.30 5.48
CA ARG A 276 -48.52 -64.42 4.34
C ARG A 276 -48.51 -62.95 4.77
N PHE A 277 -49.46 -62.53 5.59
CA PHE A 277 -49.48 -61.18 6.17
C PHE A 277 -48.20 -60.90 6.97
N ARG A 278 -47.82 -61.81 7.87
CA ARG A 278 -46.61 -61.65 8.69
C ARG A 278 -45.34 -61.58 7.84
N LYS A 279 -45.17 -62.50 6.87
CA LYS A 279 -44.05 -62.50 5.93
C LYS A 279 -43.93 -61.17 5.16
N ASN A 280 -45.06 -60.64 4.67
CA ASN A 280 -45.08 -59.36 3.95
C ASN A 280 -44.72 -58.16 4.86
N VAL A 281 -45.25 -58.13 6.09
CA VAL A 281 -44.93 -57.06 7.05
C VAL A 281 -43.49 -57.15 7.52
N ASP A 282 -42.95 -58.34 7.74
CA ASP A 282 -41.55 -58.54 8.13
C ASP A 282 -40.58 -58.11 7.02
N MET A 283 -40.93 -58.36 5.75
CA MET A 283 -40.17 -57.83 4.61
C MET A 283 -40.12 -56.30 4.63
N LEU A 284 -41.27 -55.63 4.79
CA LEU A 284 -41.34 -54.18 4.90
C LEU A 284 -40.57 -53.64 6.12
N ILE A 285 -40.65 -54.32 7.27
CA ILE A 285 -39.85 -53.99 8.45
C ILE A 285 -38.36 -54.09 8.13
N GLY A 286 -37.93 -55.13 7.41
CA GLY A 286 -36.55 -55.30 6.95
C GLY A 286 -36.08 -54.13 6.09
N GLU A 287 -36.87 -53.73 5.08
CA GLU A 287 -36.56 -52.58 4.22
C GLU A 287 -36.45 -51.27 5.01
N TRP A 288 -37.39 -51.00 5.92
CA TRP A 288 -37.37 -49.78 6.73
C TRP A 288 -36.26 -49.78 7.78
N LYS A 289 -35.87 -50.95 8.31
CA LYS A 289 -34.67 -51.10 9.15
C LYS A 289 -33.39 -50.81 8.35
N SER A 290 -33.30 -51.28 7.12
CA SER A 290 -32.18 -50.98 6.22
C SER A 290 -32.09 -49.46 5.95
N LYS A 291 -33.20 -48.82 5.56
CA LYS A 291 -33.27 -47.35 5.37
C LYS A 291 -32.89 -46.57 6.62
N LEU A 292 -33.29 -47.04 7.81
CA LEU A 292 -32.90 -46.44 9.09
C LEU A 292 -31.39 -46.57 9.34
N ALA A 293 -30.79 -47.72 9.03
CA ALA A 293 -29.35 -47.95 9.15
C ALA A 293 -28.54 -47.06 8.19
N GLU A 294 -29.02 -46.87 6.96
CA GLU A 294 -28.46 -45.90 5.99
C GLU A 294 -28.50 -44.48 6.54
N CYS A 295 -29.65 -44.00 7.01
CA CYS A 295 -29.77 -42.67 7.62
C CYS A 295 -28.81 -42.49 8.82
N ASN A 296 -28.62 -43.54 9.64
CA ASN A 296 -27.68 -43.50 10.77
C ASN A 296 -26.21 -43.45 10.33
N ARG A 297 -25.84 -44.07 9.21
CA ARG A 297 -24.49 -43.99 8.64
C ARG A 297 -24.24 -42.61 8.03
N GLU A 298 -25.21 -42.12 7.25
CA GLU A 298 -25.17 -40.79 6.63
C GLU A 298 -25.09 -39.67 7.68
N GLU A 299 -25.91 -39.74 8.74
CA GLU A 299 -25.89 -38.78 9.84
C GLU A 299 -24.53 -38.74 10.56
N ARG A 300 -23.94 -39.91 10.84
CA ARG A 300 -22.61 -40.00 11.48
C ARG A 300 -21.54 -39.38 10.59
N ARG A 301 -21.50 -39.74 9.30
CA ARG A 301 -20.55 -39.17 8.33
C ARG A 301 -20.67 -37.64 8.25
N LEU A 302 -21.88 -37.10 8.12
CA LEU A 302 -22.09 -35.66 8.02
C LEU A 302 -21.72 -34.93 9.32
N LYS A 303 -22.00 -35.52 10.48
CA LYS A 303 -21.54 -34.98 11.78
C LYS A 303 -20.03 -34.94 11.87
N ASP A 304 -19.35 -36.01 11.45
CA ASP A 304 -17.89 -36.06 11.46
C ASP A 304 -17.29 -35.03 10.50
N GLU A 305 -17.85 -34.88 9.30
CA GLU A 305 -17.43 -33.86 8.32
C GLU A 305 -17.62 -32.44 8.85
N LEU A 306 -18.79 -32.13 9.44
CA LEU A 306 -19.07 -30.82 10.05
C LEU A 306 -18.18 -30.56 11.27
N ALA A 307 -17.94 -31.56 12.12
CA ALA A 307 -17.06 -31.46 13.27
C ALA A 307 -15.60 -31.25 12.86
N ARG A 308 -15.17 -31.75 11.69
CA ARG A 308 -13.82 -31.52 11.18
C ARG A 308 -13.59 -30.09 10.69
N ARG A 309 -14.65 -29.43 10.20
CA ARG A 309 -14.57 -28.11 9.56
C ARG A 309 -15.13 -26.96 10.40
N SER A 310 -15.64 -27.21 11.60
CA SER A 310 -16.05 -26.11 12.48
C SER A 310 -14.82 -25.33 12.96
N ALA A 311 -14.85 -24.01 12.81
CA ALA A 311 -13.72 -23.13 13.13
C ALA A 311 -13.17 -23.31 14.55
N GLY A 312 -14.03 -23.65 15.52
CA GLY A 312 -13.63 -23.96 16.90
C GLY A 312 -12.80 -25.25 17.05
N ASN A 313 -12.93 -26.21 16.13
CA ASN A 313 -12.16 -27.45 16.15
C ASN A 313 -10.87 -27.37 15.35
N GLU A 314 -10.78 -26.55 14.30
CA GLU A 314 -9.51 -26.39 13.57
C GLU A 314 -8.45 -25.69 14.42
N GLY A 315 -8.83 -24.61 15.13
CA GLY A 315 -7.96 -23.94 16.10
C GLY A 315 -7.49 -24.89 17.20
N ARG A 316 -8.42 -25.57 17.88
CA ARG A 316 -8.10 -26.57 18.92
C ARG A 316 -7.28 -27.75 18.40
N ARG A 317 -7.48 -28.21 17.16
CA ARG A 317 -6.68 -29.29 16.57
C ARG A 317 -5.28 -28.84 16.18
N ARG A 318 -5.14 -27.59 15.72
CA ARG A 318 -3.82 -27.01 15.48
C ARG A 318 -3.08 -26.88 16.80
N GLU A 319 -3.74 -26.33 17.82
CA GLU A 319 -3.20 -26.25 19.18
C GLU A 319 -2.86 -27.63 19.75
N ASN A 320 -3.74 -28.63 19.64
CA ASN A 320 -3.44 -29.99 20.10
C ASN A 320 -2.30 -30.64 19.32
N ARG A 321 -2.14 -30.33 18.02
CA ARG A 321 -0.98 -30.76 17.24
C ARG A 321 0.30 -30.11 17.75
N TRP A 322 0.26 -28.82 18.07
CA TRP A 322 1.37 -28.12 18.72
C TRP A 322 1.69 -28.71 20.09
N ARG A 323 0.68 -28.94 20.93
CA ARG A 323 0.86 -29.58 22.23
C ARG A 323 1.47 -30.97 22.09
N LYS A 324 1.01 -31.76 21.12
CA LYS A 324 1.58 -33.08 20.84
C LYS A 324 3.01 -33.04 20.30
N ALA A 325 3.33 -32.06 19.44
CA ALA A 325 4.68 -31.90 18.90
C ALA A 325 5.67 -31.39 19.94
N LEU A 326 5.25 -30.47 20.81
CA LEU A 326 6.09 -29.85 21.84
C LEU A 326 6.22 -30.70 23.11
N PHE A 327 5.14 -31.37 23.52
CA PHE A 327 5.06 -32.06 24.82
C PHE A 327 4.81 -33.56 24.69
N GLY A 328 4.80 -34.11 23.47
CA GLY A 328 4.48 -35.51 23.22
C GLY A 328 2.99 -35.83 23.39
N ASP A 329 2.63 -37.09 23.21
CA ASP A 329 1.23 -37.51 23.30
C ASP A 329 0.76 -37.51 24.76
N ALA A 330 -0.13 -36.60 25.14
CA ALA A 330 -0.65 -36.50 26.50
C ALA A 330 -1.31 -37.81 26.99
N ALA A 331 -1.81 -38.64 26.07
CA ALA A 331 -2.36 -39.95 26.38
C ALA A 331 -1.28 -40.98 26.80
N ALA A 332 -0.03 -40.82 26.35
CA ALA A 332 1.09 -41.68 26.74
C ALA A 332 1.51 -41.44 28.20
N LEU A 333 1.29 -40.23 28.73
CA LEU A 333 1.52 -39.89 30.14
C LEU A 333 0.49 -40.49 31.11
N ILE A 334 -0.74 -40.73 30.65
CA ILE A 334 -1.86 -41.16 31.51
C ILE A 334 -1.99 -42.69 31.53
N ASN A 335 -1.71 -43.38 30.41
CA ASN A 335 -1.83 -44.83 30.31
C ASN A 335 -0.47 -45.53 30.54
N GLY A 336 -0.03 -45.50 31.80
CA GLY A 336 1.06 -46.26 32.43
C GLY A 336 1.70 -47.42 31.65
N GLY A 337 2.66 -47.10 30.78
CA GLY A 337 3.49 -48.09 30.09
C GLY A 337 4.96 -47.67 30.03
N ARG A 338 5.66 -47.76 31.17
CA ARG A 338 7.14 -47.77 31.31
C ARG A 338 7.93 -46.92 30.29
N GLY A 339 7.65 -45.64 30.29
CA GLY A 339 8.67 -44.63 29.99
C GLY A 339 8.72 -43.75 31.21
N THR A 340 9.60 -44.06 32.16
CA THR A 340 10.08 -43.08 33.12
C THR A 340 10.79 -41.99 32.32
N THR A 341 10.02 -41.08 31.70
CA THR A 341 10.52 -39.73 31.53
C THR A 341 10.56 -39.23 32.95
N ASP A 342 11.72 -39.41 33.55
CA ASP A 342 11.93 -39.20 34.96
C ASP A 342 11.44 -37.79 35.26
N ARG A 343 10.84 -37.56 36.41
CA ARG A 343 10.39 -36.20 36.75
C ARG A 343 11.56 -35.22 36.65
N TYR A 344 12.77 -35.75 36.85
CA TYR A 344 14.06 -35.12 36.58
C TYR A 344 14.29 -34.77 35.11
N ASP A 345 13.94 -35.59 34.11
CA ASP A 345 14.10 -35.25 32.69
C ASP A 345 13.25 -34.03 32.29
N ILE A 346 12.03 -33.90 32.82
CA ILE A 346 11.18 -32.73 32.56
C ILE A 346 11.75 -31.49 33.25
N ILE A 347 12.23 -31.63 34.49
CA ILE A 347 12.87 -30.54 35.24
C ILE A 347 14.19 -30.13 34.59
N GLU A 348 14.99 -31.08 34.10
CA GLU A 348 16.27 -30.86 33.42
C GLU A 348 16.05 -30.24 32.04
N THR A 349 15.06 -30.72 31.29
CA THR A 349 14.64 -30.06 30.04
C THR A 349 14.17 -28.64 30.34
N ARG A 350 13.37 -28.42 31.40
CA ARG A 350 12.92 -27.07 31.77
C ARG A 350 14.07 -26.17 32.21
N TRP A 351 15.00 -26.67 33.02
CA TRP A 351 16.21 -25.95 33.43
C TRP A 351 17.11 -25.63 32.23
N SER A 352 17.24 -26.56 31.29
CA SER A 352 17.96 -26.34 30.05
C SER A 352 17.31 -25.22 29.24
N TRP A 353 15.98 -25.15 29.15
CA TRP A 353 15.27 -24.06 28.48
C TRP A 353 15.36 -22.74 29.27
N ASP A 354 15.23 -22.78 30.59
CA ASP A 354 15.29 -21.60 31.45
C ASP A 354 16.68 -20.93 31.41
N ALA A 355 17.75 -21.72 31.25
CA ALA A 355 19.13 -21.23 31.04
C ALA A 355 19.28 -20.32 29.80
N TYR A 356 18.38 -20.44 28.81
CA TYR A 356 18.37 -19.60 27.61
C TYR A 356 17.39 -18.42 27.68
N THR A 357 16.54 -18.37 28.72
CA THR A 357 15.61 -17.25 28.96
C THR A 357 16.17 -16.19 29.90
N LEU A 358 17.22 -16.50 30.66
CA LEU A 358 17.87 -15.54 31.53
C LEU A 358 18.77 -14.60 30.71
N PRO A 359 18.61 -13.27 30.83
CA PRO A 359 19.50 -12.33 30.18
C PRO A 359 20.93 -12.56 30.67
N ALA A 360 21.89 -12.66 29.76
CA ALA A 360 23.30 -12.94 30.06
C ALA A 360 23.98 -11.90 30.99
N SER A 361 23.27 -10.86 31.43
CA SER A 361 23.81 -9.75 32.21
C SER A 361 23.95 -10.02 33.72
N LEU A 362 23.58 -11.20 34.24
CA LEU A 362 23.62 -11.49 35.68
C LEU A 362 24.78 -12.38 36.12
N THR A 363 25.53 -12.98 35.19
CA THR A 363 26.68 -13.83 35.50
C THR A 363 27.97 -13.05 35.29
N GLU A 364 28.29 -12.26 36.31
CA GLU A 364 29.63 -11.89 36.79
C GLU A 364 30.65 -11.29 35.79
N GLY A 365 30.91 -9.98 35.98
CA GLY A 365 32.29 -9.49 36.10
C GLY A 365 33.02 -8.96 34.87
N SER A 366 32.35 -8.70 33.74
CA SER A 366 33.05 -8.06 32.61
C SER A 366 33.07 -6.54 32.75
N THR A 367 34.26 -6.04 33.09
CA THR A 367 34.76 -4.68 32.98
C THR A 367 34.25 -3.90 31.77
N GLU A 368 34.06 -2.61 32.05
CA GLU A 368 33.50 -1.51 31.26
C GLU A 368 33.87 -1.49 29.77
N GLY A 369 32.89 -1.13 28.92
CA GLY A 369 33.20 -0.24 27.80
C GLY A 369 32.61 -0.53 26.42
N VAL A 370 31.78 -1.56 26.22
CA VAL A 370 31.15 -1.77 24.89
C VAL A 370 29.65 -2.06 25.03
N PRO A 371 28.76 -1.32 24.35
CA PRO A 371 27.32 -1.57 24.37
C PRO A 371 27.03 -2.83 23.55
N SER A 372 27.13 -3.99 24.19
CA SER A 372 26.71 -5.25 23.59
C SER A 372 25.18 -5.29 23.57
N GLU A 373 24.61 -5.31 22.37
CA GLU A 373 23.20 -5.54 22.12
C GLU A 373 22.73 -6.77 22.92
N LYS A 374 21.60 -6.62 23.62
CA LYS A 374 20.94 -7.61 24.50
C LYS A 374 21.09 -9.05 23.99
N GLY A 375 22.12 -9.73 24.46
CA GLY A 375 22.42 -11.12 24.10
C GLY A 375 21.47 -12.06 24.82
N TYR A 376 20.41 -12.47 24.13
CA TYR A 376 19.77 -13.75 24.42
C TYR A 376 20.73 -14.83 23.90
N THR A 377 21.22 -15.69 24.78
CA THR A 377 22.06 -16.83 24.43
C THR A 377 21.22 -17.90 23.76
N VAL A 378 20.79 -17.64 22.52
CA VAL A 378 20.21 -18.68 21.67
C VAL A 378 21.33 -19.70 21.39
N PRO A 379 21.14 -21.01 21.65
CA PRO A 379 22.20 -22.00 21.49
C PRO A 379 22.82 -21.96 20.10
N THR A 380 24.14 -22.05 20.01
CA THR A 380 24.87 -22.16 18.75
C THR A 380 24.41 -23.45 18.03
N GLY A 381 23.55 -23.30 17.02
CA GLY A 381 22.91 -24.42 16.31
C GLY A 381 21.38 -24.32 16.20
N TRP A 382 20.73 -23.39 16.91
CA TRP A 382 19.34 -23.04 16.64
C TRP A 382 19.25 -22.33 15.29
N ILE A 383 18.81 -23.08 14.28
CA ILE A 383 18.53 -22.55 12.96
C ILE A 383 17.26 -21.72 13.08
N PHE A 384 17.38 -20.40 13.10
CA PHE A 384 16.24 -19.55 12.80
C PHE A 384 15.66 -20.02 11.46
N PRO A 385 14.35 -20.32 11.39
CA PRO A 385 13.74 -20.64 10.12
C PRO A 385 14.10 -19.51 9.15
N PRO A 386 14.61 -19.83 7.95
CA PRO A 386 14.96 -18.79 6.98
C PRO A 386 13.74 -17.89 6.76
N GLU A 387 13.98 -16.62 6.41
CA GLU A 387 12.90 -15.64 6.20
C GLU A 387 11.78 -16.19 5.29
N ASN A 388 12.16 -17.07 4.36
CA ASN A 388 11.30 -17.92 3.54
C ASN A 388 11.46 -19.41 3.90
N PRO A 389 10.65 -19.97 4.83
CA PRO A 389 10.71 -21.38 5.18
C PRO A 389 10.13 -22.24 4.05
N LEU A 390 10.52 -23.51 4.02
CA LEU A 390 9.98 -24.48 3.08
C LEU A 390 8.44 -24.58 3.21
N PRO A 391 7.71 -24.91 2.13
CA PRO A 391 6.24 -24.92 2.11
C PRO A 391 5.59 -25.77 3.21
N GLU A 392 6.26 -26.85 3.62
CA GLU A 392 5.80 -27.75 4.68
C GLU A 392 5.76 -27.07 6.06
N TRP A 393 6.65 -26.10 6.28
CA TRP A 393 6.74 -25.33 7.52
C TRP A 393 5.84 -24.08 7.51
N ALA A 394 5.36 -23.66 6.32
CA ALA A 394 4.47 -22.50 6.17
C ALA A 394 3.11 -22.69 6.88
N ILE A 395 2.68 -23.93 7.11
CA ILE A 395 1.43 -24.29 7.82
C ILE A 395 1.49 -23.86 9.31
N TYR A 396 2.70 -23.69 9.83
CA TYR A 396 2.98 -23.44 11.25
C TYR A 396 3.26 -21.96 11.57
N ARG A 397 3.46 -21.09 10.57
CA ARG A 397 3.52 -19.64 10.81
C ARG A 397 2.14 -19.13 11.21
N GLU A 398 2.07 -18.31 12.26
CA GLU A 398 0.93 -17.40 12.36
C GLU A 398 0.90 -16.53 11.10
N PRO A 399 -0.28 -16.23 10.51
CA PRO A 399 -0.36 -15.22 9.49
C PRO A 399 0.07 -13.91 10.15
N THR A 400 1.35 -13.57 9.99
CA THR A 400 1.93 -12.35 10.52
C THR A 400 1.07 -11.22 10.01
N LYS A 401 0.34 -10.56 10.91
CA LYS A 401 -0.13 -9.21 10.66
C LYS A 401 1.15 -8.40 10.53
N ILE A 402 1.65 -8.27 9.30
CA ILE A 402 2.83 -7.46 9.01
C ILE A 402 2.42 -6.04 9.36
N LYS A 403 2.70 -5.60 10.59
CA LYS A 403 2.88 -4.19 10.88
C LYS A 403 4.13 -3.83 10.10
N SER A 404 3.95 -3.11 9.00
CA SER A 404 5.03 -2.55 8.22
C SER A 404 5.76 -1.52 9.09
N GLU A 405 6.75 -1.98 9.85
CA GLU A 405 7.73 -1.11 10.46
C GLU A 405 8.51 -0.45 9.33
N LYS A 406 8.33 0.87 9.22
CA LYS A 406 9.13 1.75 8.37
C LYS A 406 10.57 1.69 8.86
N ASN A 407 11.41 0.92 8.18
CA ASN A 407 12.85 1.12 8.27
C ASN A 407 13.21 2.43 7.55
N ILE A 408 13.51 3.45 8.36
CA ILE A 408 14.26 4.64 7.97
C ILE A 408 15.73 4.33 8.30
N GLY A 409 16.56 4.18 7.27
CA GLY A 409 18.01 4.01 7.38
C GLY A 409 18.62 3.93 5.98
N VAL A 410 18.94 5.07 5.37
CA VAL A 410 20.31 5.58 5.23
C VAL A 410 21.24 4.56 4.56
N SER A 411 21.38 4.64 3.23
CA SER A 411 22.59 4.19 2.55
C SER A 411 23.32 5.42 1.99
N GLY A 412 24.43 5.73 2.65
CA GLY A 412 25.45 6.65 2.18
C GLY A 412 26.19 6.07 0.97
N GLY A 413 26.59 6.95 0.06
CA GLY A 413 27.34 6.59 -1.12
C GLY A 413 28.75 6.10 -0.82
N GLY A 414 29.17 5.07 -1.55
CA GLY A 414 30.57 4.72 -1.76
C GLY A 414 30.85 4.80 -3.26
N LYS A 415 31.70 5.73 -3.68
CA LYS A 415 32.38 5.72 -4.97
C LYS A 415 33.38 4.57 -4.97
N ILE A 416 33.45 3.81 -6.06
CA ILE A 416 34.66 3.11 -6.45
C ILE A 416 35.02 3.59 -7.86
N ALA A 417 36.21 4.15 -7.95
CA ALA A 417 36.93 4.36 -9.20
C ALA A 417 37.80 3.12 -9.41
N GLU A 418 37.73 2.55 -10.61
CA GLU A 418 38.86 2.26 -11.48
C GLU A 418 38.35 2.19 -12.92
#